data_AF-A0A367F349-F1
#
_entry.id   AF-A0A367F349-F1
#
_cell.length_a   1.000
_cell.length_b   1.000
_cell.length_c   1.000
_cell.angle_alpha   90.00
_cell.angle_beta   90.00
_cell.angle_gamma   90.00
#
_symmetry.space_group_name_H-M   'P 1'
#
loop_
_entity.id
_entity.type
_entity.pdbx_description
1 polymer ?
#
loop_
_entity_poly.entity_id
_entity_poly.type
_entity_poly.pdbx_seq_one_letter_code
_entity_poly.pdbx_strand_id
1 'polypeptide(L)'
;MNETLTILLESMVIGALIGFGASAGVARMFHAPKVQGMGAFRTLGELNACENDPVAHFSFGFGFFFNAWASAVGTGALTSDVDHRIVPHWAAALSMTRNRNLAETLHNPRRMAFFGAGVGLVLVSVLNTTAASIPHSLQKVAAEVLGPASEWLINPVMPIVFWMAAVDAGQRTGGWGTALGGLAHVVMGNAVPGIVLGIVVGKALDDLGRTRVTRVLVGAVVALFAVSALLRGVDIQLLQQMKVDVPHWLSRFHDATGTTPTD
;
A
#
# COMPACT_ATOMS: atom_id res chain seq x y z
N MET A 1 -7.12 -27.97 -21.89
CA MET A 1 -5.90 -27.43 -21.24
C MET A 1 -6.14 -27.57 -19.74
N ASN A 2 -5.25 -28.20 -18.96
CA ASN A 2 -5.44 -28.30 -17.51
C ASN A 2 -5.58 -26.90 -16.91
N GLU A 3 -6.49 -26.72 -15.96
CA GLU A 3 -6.76 -25.44 -15.30
C GLU A 3 -5.46 -24.83 -14.73
N THR A 4 -4.64 -25.63 -14.07
CA THR A 4 -3.31 -25.25 -13.57
C THR A 4 -2.35 -24.78 -14.66
N LEU A 5 -2.41 -25.38 -15.86
CA LEU A 5 -1.55 -24.98 -16.98
C LEU A 5 -1.97 -23.62 -17.56
N THR A 6 -3.28 -23.35 -17.60
CA THR A 6 -3.82 -22.05 -18.01
C THR A 6 -3.37 -20.96 -17.02
N ILE A 7 -3.55 -21.23 -15.72
CA ILE A 7 -3.12 -20.32 -14.64
C ILE A 7 -1.61 -20.05 -14.72
N LEU A 8 -0.80 -21.09 -14.95
CA LEU A 8 0.65 -20.94 -15.09
C LEU A 8 1.01 -20.00 -16.25
N LEU A 9 0.43 -20.23 -17.44
CA LEU A 9 0.73 -19.43 -18.64
C LEU A 9 0.29 -17.97 -18.48
N GLU A 10 -0.91 -17.73 -17.94
CA GLU A 10 -1.41 -16.38 -17.66
C GLU A 10 -0.52 -15.68 -16.62
N SER A 11 -0.13 -16.40 -15.56
CA SER A 11 0.73 -15.87 -14.51
C SER A 11 2.14 -15.53 -15.01
N MET A 12 2.67 -16.29 -15.97
CA MET A 12 3.94 -15.97 -16.60
C MET A 12 3.88 -14.64 -17.37
N VAL A 13 2.81 -14.42 -18.14
CA VAL A 13 2.62 -13.20 -18.93
C VAL A 13 2.40 -12.00 -18.00
N ILE A 14 1.47 -12.12 -17.05
CA ILE A 14 1.15 -11.06 -16.09
C ILE A 14 2.38 -10.74 -15.23
N GLY A 15 3.07 -11.76 -14.73
CA GLY A 15 4.29 -11.62 -13.95
C GLY A 15 5.39 -10.88 -14.70
N ALA A 16 5.60 -11.23 -15.98
CA ALA A 16 6.59 -10.55 -16.81
C ALA A 16 6.26 -9.06 -17.00
N LEU A 17 4.98 -8.73 -17.25
CA LEU A 17 4.54 -7.35 -17.44
C LEU A 17 4.63 -6.51 -16.15
N ILE A 18 4.19 -7.07 -15.02
CA ILE A 18 4.31 -6.43 -13.70
C ILE A 18 5.78 -6.17 -13.39
N GLY A 19 6.62 -7.18 -13.53
CA GLY A 19 8.04 -7.06 -13.21
C GLY A 19 8.77 -6.08 -14.13
N PHE A 20 8.43 -6.07 -15.42
CA PHE A 20 8.95 -5.09 -16.36
C PHE A 20 8.59 -3.66 -15.93
N GLY A 21 7.31 -3.40 -15.69
CA GLY A 21 6.81 -2.07 -15.36
C GLY A 21 7.31 -1.57 -14.01
N ALA A 22 7.22 -2.39 -12.97
CA ALA A 22 7.59 -2.01 -11.62
C ALA A 22 9.09 -1.77 -11.49
N SER A 23 9.95 -2.67 -11.97
CA SER A 23 11.40 -2.50 -11.90
C SER A 23 11.91 -1.34 -12.77
N ALA A 24 11.32 -1.13 -13.95
CA ALA A 24 11.63 0.04 -14.78
C ALA A 24 11.21 1.35 -14.08
N GLY A 25 10.02 1.37 -13.49
CA GLY A 25 9.49 2.51 -12.73
C GLY A 25 10.40 2.88 -11.57
N VAL A 26 10.85 1.88 -10.81
CA VAL A 26 11.74 2.06 -9.67
C VAL A 26 13.11 2.62 -10.09
N ALA A 27 13.72 2.07 -11.13
CA ALA A 27 15.00 2.57 -11.65
C ALA A 27 14.91 4.03 -12.16
N ARG A 28 13.76 4.43 -12.71
CA ARG A 28 13.52 5.82 -13.15
C ARG A 28 13.45 6.81 -11.99
N MET A 29 13.19 6.37 -10.76
CA MET A 29 13.16 7.24 -9.59
C MET A 29 14.54 7.85 -9.31
N PHE A 30 15.64 7.17 -9.67
CA PHE A 30 17.00 7.71 -9.58
C PHE A 30 17.31 8.79 -10.63
N HIS A 31 16.44 8.95 -11.62
CA HIS A 31 16.57 9.92 -12.71
C HIS A 31 15.53 11.04 -12.64
N ALA A 32 14.49 10.90 -11.81
CA ALA A 32 13.41 11.86 -11.72
C ALA A 32 13.80 13.09 -10.87
N PRO A 33 13.33 14.30 -11.24
CA PRO A 33 13.80 15.58 -10.69
C PRO A 33 13.48 15.79 -9.20
N LYS A 34 14.00 16.89 -8.65
CA LYS A 34 13.99 17.34 -7.23
C LYS A 34 12.64 17.32 -6.48
N VAL A 35 11.53 16.98 -7.15
CA VAL A 35 10.19 16.85 -6.56
C VAL A 35 9.65 15.47 -6.90
N GLN A 36 9.54 14.61 -5.90
CA GLN A 36 8.94 13.27 -5.99
C GLN A 36 7.87 13.10 -4.92
N GLY A 37 6.91 12.22 -5.15
CA GLY A 37 5.88 11.89 -4.15
C GLY A 37 6.50 11.23 -2.92
N MET A 38 5.93 11.45 -1.73
CA MET A 38 6.46 10.87 -0.47
C MET A 38 6.65 9.35 -0.52
N GLY A 39 5.76 8.62 -1.21
CA GLY A 39 5.88 7.17 -1.40
C GLY A 39 7.12 6.76 -2.21
N ALA A 40 7.61 7.63 -3.10
CA ALA A 40 8.82 7.38 -3.87
C ALA A 40 10.08 7.37 -2.98
N PHE A 41 10.13 8.25 -1.98
CA PHE A 41 11.25 8.29 -1.03
C PHE A 41 11.32 7.04 -0.16
N ARG A 42 10.19 6.38 0.13
CA ARG A 42 10.19 5.11 0.85
C ARG A 42 10.93 4.04 0.05
N THR A 43 10.53 3.79 -1.21
CA THR A 43 11.17 2.77 -2.05
C THR A 43 12.63 3.12 -2.36
N LEU A 44 12.95 4.40 -2.59
CA LEU A 44 14.36 4.84 -2.72
C LEU A 44 15.16 4.59 -1.44
N GLY A 45 14.57 4.85 -0.27
CA GLY A 45 15.19 4.59 1.03
C GLY A 45 15.44 3.10 1.25
N GLU A 46 14.45 2.25 0.98
CA GLU A 46 14.55 0.79 1.08
C GLU A 46 15.66 0.23 0.16
N LEU A 47 15.76 0.74 -1.08
CA LEU A 47 16.83 0.34 -2.01
C LEU A 47 18.21 0.84 -1.59
N ASN A 48 18.33 2.10 -1.18
CA ASN A 48 19.61 2.67 -0.77
C ASN A 48 20.13 2.05 0.54
N ALA A 49 19.23 1.60 1.42
CA ALA A 49 19.58 0.91 2.66
C ALA A 49 20.28 -0.44 2.43
N CYS A 50 20.21 -0.99 1.21
CA CYS A 50 20.95 -2.20 0.84
C CYS A 50 22.41 -1.92 0.42
N GLU A 51 22.86 -0.67 0.44
CA GLU A 51 24.26 -0.24 0.29
C GLU A 51 25.03 -0.89 -0.89
N ASN A 52 24.37 -1.04 -2.04
CA ASN A 52 24.95 -1.66 -3.23
C ASN A 52 25.37 -3.14 -3.05
N ASP A 53 24.80 -3.84 -2.07
CA ASP A 53 25.01 -5.27 -1.83
C ASP A 53 23.87 -6.13 -2.41
N PRO A 54 24.16 -7.01 -3.41
CA PRO A 54 23.16 -7.93 -3.95
C PRO A 54 22.51 -8.85 -2.91
N VAL A 55 23.25 -9.25 -1.88
CA VAL A 55 22.74 -10.17 -0.84
C VAL A 55 21.73 -9.45 0.06
N ALA A 56 22.02 -8.21 0.45
CA ALA A 56 21.08 -7.35 1.17
C ALA A 56 19.78 -7.14 0.37
N HIS A 57 19.88 -6.82 -0.93
CA HIS A 57 18.70 -6.70 -1.79
C HIS A 57 17.88 -7.98 -1.84
N PHE A 58 18.51 -9.14 -2.07
CA PHE A 58 17.80 -10.42 -2.11
C PHE A 58 17.11 -10.73 -0.78
N SER A 59 17.82 -10.54 0.33
CA SER A 59 17.34 -10.80 1.70
C SER A 59 16.18 -9.89 2.06
N PHE A 60 16.24 -8.61 1.68
CA PHE A 60 15.15 -7.66 1.88
C PHE A 60 13.87 -8.12 1.17
N GLY A 61 13.96 -8.45 -0.12
CA GLY A 61 12.81 -8.97 -0.88
C GLY A 61 12.28 -10.28 -0.30
N PHE A 62 13.17 -11.15 0.18
CA PHE A 62 12.78 -12.41 0.82
C PHE A 62 12.01 -12.20 2.13
N GLY A 63 12.32 -11.14 2.89
CA GLY A 63 11.58 -10.78 4.10
C GLY A 63 10.07 -10.53 3.87
N PHE A 64 9.68 -10.10 2.68
CA PHE A 64 8.28 -9.87 2.30
C PHE A 64 7.66 -11.05 1.54
N PHE A 65 8.48 -11.98 1.04
CA PHE A 65 8.02 -13.12 0.23
C PHE A 65 7.01 -13.99 0.96
N PHE A 66 7.29 -14.38 2.21
CA PHE A 66 6.37 -15.25 2.95
C PHE A 66 5.02 -14.60 3.24
N ASN A 67 5.00 -13.28 3.45
CA ASN A 67 3.75 -12.54 3.63
C ASN A 67 2.93 -12.52 2.32
N ALA A 68 3.57 -12.20 1.19
CA ALA A 68 2.92 -12.21 -0.11
C ALA A 68 2.44 -13.62 -0.51
N TRP A 69 3.22 -14.65 -0.22
CA TRP A 69 2.86 -16.05 -0.45
C TRP A 69 1.68 -16.50 0.41
N ALA A 70 1.71 -16.22 1.72
CA ALA A 70 0.61 -16.56 2.61
C ALA A 70 -0.69 -15.86 2.18
N SER A 71 -0.62 -14.59 1.76
CA SER A 71 -1.78 -13.86 1.24
C SER A 71 -2.30 -14.45 -0.08
N ALA A 72 -1.41 -14.77 -1.04
CA ALA A 72 -1.82 -15.40 -2.29
C ALA A 72 -2.48 -16.77 -2.06
N VAL A 73 -1.97 -17.56 -1.12
CA VAL A 73 -2.53 -18.85 -0.73
C VAL A 73 -3.85 -18.73 0.03
N GLY A 74 -3.91 -17.82 1.02
CA GLY A 74 -5.06 -17.70 1.91
C GLY A 74 -6.23 -16.92 1.32
N THR A 75 -5.95 -15.94 0.45
CA THR A 75 -6.97 -15.03 -0.10
C THR A 75 -7.08 -15.07 -1.62
N GLY A 76 -6.13 -15.72 -2.31
CA GLY A 76 -6.06 -15.70 -3.78
C GLY A 76 -5.57 -14.36 -4.36
N ALA A 77 -5.24 -13.37 -3.53
CA ALA A 77 -4.82 -12.04 -3.97
C ALA A 77 -3.31 -11.85 -3.85
N LEU A 78 -2.73 -11.16 -4.84
CA LEU A 78 -1.34 -10.68 -4.76
C LEU A 78 -1.31 -9.42 -3.91
N THR A 79 -0.39 -9.37 -2.95
CA THR A 79 -0.16 -8.15 -2.18
C THR A 79 0.64 -7.15 -3.00
N SER A 80 0.52 -5.87 -2.66
CA SER A 80 1.40 -4.85 -3.22
C SER A 80 2.87 -5.15 -2.94
N ASP A 81 3.24 -5.88 -1.88
CA ASP A 81 4.67 -6.16 -1.63
C ASP A 81 5.36 -6.88 -2.81
N VAL A 82 4.60 -7.62 -3.63
CA VAL A 82 5.12 -8.25 -4.85
C VAL A 82 5.66 -7.21 -5.83
N ASP A 83 4.93 -6.12 -6.08
CA ASP A 83 5.25 -5.16 -7.14
C ASP A 83 6.37 -4.19 -6.77
N HIS A 84 6.40 -3.67 -5.54
CA HIS A 84 7.30 -2.57 -5.16
C HIS A 84 8.42 -2.97 -4.20
N ARG A 85 8.37 -4.18 -3.62
CA ARG A 85 9.42 -4.67 -2.70
C ARG A 85 10.11 -5.92 -3.22
N ILE A 86 9.38 -7.00 -3.48
CA ILE A 86 10.00 -8.29 -3.84
C ILE A 86 10.63 -8.20 -5.23
N VAL A 87 9.83 -7.90 -6.27
CA VAL A 87 10.33 -7.91 -7.66
C VAL A 87 11.45 -6.90 -7.88
N PRO A 88 11.35 -5.62 -7.46
CA PRO A 88 12.41 -4.64 -7.69
C PRO A 88 13.71 -4.95 -6.94
N HIS A 89 13.64 -5.46 -5.69
CA HIS A 89 14.84 -5.82 -4.95
C HIS A 89 15.51 -7.07 -5.53
N TRP A 90 14.76 -8.09 -5.92
CA TRP A 90 15.34 -9.27 -6.56
C TRP A 90 15.87 -8.96 -7.96
N ALA A 91 15.21 -8.06 -8.71
CA ALA A 91 15.74 -7.53 -9.96
C ALA A 91 17.05 -6.78 -9.77
N ALA A 92 17.15 -5.94 -8.73
CA ALA A 92 18.39 -5.25 -8.35
C ALA A 92 19.49 -6.25 -7.99
N ALA A 93 19.19 -7.19 -7.09
CA ALA A 93 20.12 -8.25 -6.68
C ALA A 93 20.69 -9.01 -7.89
N LEU A 94 19.82 -9.49 -8.79
CA LEU A 94 20.23 -10.20 -10.00
C LEU A 94 21.02 -9.32 -10.96
N SER A 95 20.56 -8.08 -11.19
CA SER A 95 21.24 -7.11 -12.05
C SER A 95 22.68 -6.84 -11.57
N MET A 96 22.90 -6.87 -10.25
CA MET A 96 24.15 -6.52 -9.60
C MET A 96 25.12 -7.69 -9.37
N THR A 97 24.70 -8.93 -9.64
CA THR A 97 25.53 -10.14 -9.44
C THR A 97 26.87 -10.10 -10.18
N ARG A 98 26.91 -9.54 -11.40
CA ARG A 98 28.11 -9.48 -12.25
C ARG A 98 28.77 -8.10 -12.30
N ASN A 99 28.07 -7.06 -11.88
CA ASN A 99 28.54 -5.68 -11.97
C ASN A 99 27.96 -4.89 -10.79
N ARG A 100 28.81 -4.19 -10.04
CA ARG A 100 28.39 -3.38 -8.88
C ARG A 100 28.31 -1.88 -9.18
N ASN A 101 28.46 -1.48 -10.43
CA ASN A 101 28.27 -0.09 -10.83
C ASN A 101 26.76 0.22 -10.87
N LEU A 102 26.29 1.05 -9.93
CA LEU A 102 24.88 1.43 -9.79
C LEU A 102 24.31 2.08 -11.06
N ALA A 103 25.10 2.91 -11.75
CA ALA A 103 24.68 3.59 -12.97
C ALA A 103 24.30 2.61 -14.09
N GLU A 104 25.01 1.48 -14.15
CA GLU A 104 24.81 0.44 -15.16
C GLU A 104 23.84 -0.66 -14.72
N THR A 105 23.46 -0.69 -13.45
CA THR A 105 22.68 -1.77 -12.82
C THR A 105 21.34 -1.25 -12.30
N LEU A 106 21.24 -0.90 -11.02
CA LEU A 106 20.02 -0.45 -10.35
C LEU A 106 19.43 0.81 -10.98
N HIS A 107 20.27 1.76 -11.37
CA HIS A 107 19.79 3.01 -11.94
C HIS A 107 19.36 2.81 -13.40
N ASN A 108 19.91 1.83 -14.13
CA ASN A 108 19.61 1.65 -15.55
C ASN A 108 18.18 1.09 -15.75
N PRO A 109 17.23 1.87 -16.28
CA PRO A 109 15.83 1.44 -16.37
C PRO A 109 15.61 0.26 -17.30
N ARG A 110 16.36 0.22 -18.41
CA ARG A 110 16.25 -0.87 -19.39
C ARG A 110 16.70 -2.19 -18.78
N ARG A 111 17.84 -2.17 -18.08
CA ARG A 111 18.38 -3.38 -17.44
C ARG A 111 17.45 -3.87 -16.33
N MET A 112 17.01 -2.96 -15.46
CA MET A 112 16.06 -3.30 -14.40
C MET A 112 14.73 -3.83 -14.95
N ALA A 113 14.23 -3.30 -16.07
CA ALA A 113 13.01 -3.81 -16.70
C ALA A 113 13.14 -5.29 -17.12
N PHE A 114 14.28 -5.69 -17.71
CA PHE A 114 14.47 -7.08 -18.16
C PHE A 114 14.71 -8.05 -17.00
N PHE A 115 15.53 -7.67 -16.01
CA PHE A 115 15.70 -8.48 -14.81
C PHE A 115 14.38 -8.57 -14.02
N GLY A 116 13.65 -7.46 -13.92
CA GLY A 116 12.32 -7.39 -13.33
C GLY A 116 11.31 -8.30 -14.02
N ALA A 117 11.26 -8.29 -15.36
CA ALA A 117 10.39 -9.17 -16.13
C ALA A 117 10.67 -10.66 -15.85
N GLY A 118 11.95 -11.05 -15.80
CA GLY A 118 12.34 -12.43 -15.47
C GLY A 118 11.94 -12.82 -14.05
N VAL A 119 12.19 -11.96 -13.07
CA VAL A 119 11.81 -12.18 -11.68
C VAL A 119 10.30 -12.25 -11.51
N GLY A 120 9.56 -11.28 -12.07
CA GLY A 120 8.12 -11.20 -11.98
C GLY A 120 7.45 -12.41 -12.63
N LEU A 121 7.95 -12.85 -13.79
CA LEU A 121 7.49 -14.08 -14.45
C LEU A 121 7.57 -15.27 -13.51
N VAL A 122 8.75 -15.50 -12.90
CA VAL A 122 8.95 -16.65 -12.00
C VAL A 122 8.11 -16.51 -10.73
N LEU A 123 8.17 -15.34 -10.08
CA LEU A 123 7.52 -15.11 -8.80
C LEU A 123 6.00 -15.24 -8.90
N VAL A 124 5.36 -14.52 -9.83
CA VAL A 124 3.90 -14.54 -9.96
C VAL A 124 3.41 -15.92 -10.39
N SER A 125 4.16 -16.62 -11.25
CA SER A 125 3.87 -18.01 -11.61
C SER A 125 3.90 -18.92 -10.39
N VAL A 126 4.91 -18.80 -9.53
CA VAL A 126 5.01 -19.60 -8.30
C VAL A 126 3.85 -19.28 -7.36
N LEU A 127 3.56 -18.00 -7.12
CA LEU A 127 2.50 -17.57 -6.20
C LEU A 127 1.12 -18.11 -6.64
N ASN A 128 0.74 -17.86 -7.89
CA ASN A 128 -0.57 -18.24 -8.41
C ASN A 128 -0.72 -19.75 -8.63
N THR A 129 0.32 -20.41 -9.13
CA THR A 129 0.27 -21.88 -9.31
C THR A 129 0.21 -22.59 -7.96
N THR A 130 0.92 -22.07 -6.94
CA THR A 130 0.82 -22.61 -5.58
C THR A 130 -0.59 -22.42 -5.03
N ALA A 131 -1.16 -21.22 -5.13
CA ALA A 131 -2.53 -20.96 -4.70
C ALA A 131 -3.56 -21.87 -5.39
N ALA A 132 -3.40 -22.09 -6.70
CA ALA A 132 -4.27 -22.95 -7.51
C ALA A 132 -4.11 -24.45 -7.23
N SER A 133 -2.96 -24.87 -6.68
CA SER A 133 -2.68 -26.29 -6.39
C SER A 133 -3.14 -26.74 -5.00
N ILE A 134 -3.67 -25.83 -4.17
CA ILE A 134 -4.09 -26.15 -2.80
C ILE A 134 -5.49 -26.76 -2.81
N PRO A 135 -5.69 -27.94 -2.19
CA PRO A 135 -7.02 -28.56 -2.05
C PRO A 135 -8.01 -27.65 -1.34
N HIS A 136 -9.28 -27.70 -1.75
CA HIS A 136 -10.35 -26.87 -1.15
C HIS A 136 -10.49 -27.02 0.37
N SER A 137 -10.17 -28.19 0.94
CA SER A 137 -10.18 -28.40 2.39
C SER A 137 -9.12 -27.56 3.12
N LEU A 138 -7.96 -27.33 2.51
CA LEU A 138 -6.89 -26.49 3.04
C LEU A 138 -7.12 -25.00 2.74
N GLN A 139 -7.73 -24.66 1.60
CA GLN A 139 -8.12 -23.28 1.30
C GLN A 139 -9.09 -22.71 2.33
N LYS A 140 -10.06 -23.52 2.81
CA LYS A 140 -11.00 -23.08 3.84
C LYS A 140 -10.30 -22.75 5.16
N VAL A 141 -9.36 -23.60 5.59
CA VAL A 141 -8.55 -23.36 6.79
C VAL A 141 -7.63 -22.15 6.60
N ALA A 142 -7.01 -22.00 5.43
CA ALA A 142 -6.15 -20.86 5.11
C ALA A 142 -6.95 -19.55 5.09
N ALA A 143 -8.15 -19.52 4.52
CA ALA A 143 -9.02 -18.36 4.52
C ALA A 143 -9.52 -18.01 5.93
N GLU A 144 -9.90 -19.01 6.73
CA GLU A 144 -10.40 -18.82 8.09
C GLU A 144 -9.32 -18.45 9.12
N VAL A 145 -8.04 -18.75 8.85
CA VAL A 145 -6.92 -18.44 9.75
C VAL A 145 -6.08 -17.27 9.24
N LEU A 146 -5.59 -17.34 8.00
CA LEU A 146 -4.70 -16.31 7.44
C LEU A 146 -5.46 -15.04 7.08
N GLY A 147 -6.70 -15.14 6.59
CA GLY A 147 -7.53 -13.97 6.27
C GLY A 147 -7.73 -13.06 7.49
N PRO A 148 -8.29 -13.57 8.61
CA PRO A 148 -8.40 -12.82 9.85
C PRO A 148 -7.04 -12.38 10.41
N ALA A 149 -5.99 -13.20 10.32
CA ALA A 149 -4.66 -12.78 10.79
C ALA A 149 -4.11 -11.57 10.01
N SER A 150 -4.26 -11.55 8.69
CA SER A 150 -3.87 -10.40 7.85
C SER A 150 -4.72 -9.16 8.16
N GLU A 151 -6.02 -9.35 8.38
CA GLU A 151 -6.93 -8.28 8.80
C GLU A 151 -6.51 -7.68 10.16
N TRP A 152 -6.11 -8.53 11.11
CA TRP A 152 -5.58 -8.11 12.41
C TRP A 152 -4.23 -7.39 12.29
N LEU A 153 -3.42 -7.74 11.30
CA LEU A 153 -2.20 -6.99 11.03
C LEU A 153 -2.52 -5.58 10.50
N ILE A 154 -3.53 -5.44 9.65
CA ILE A 154 -3.83 -4.20 8.93
C ILE A 154 -4.71 -3.24 9.75
N ASN A 155 -5.71 -3.73 10.47
CA ASN A 155 -6.72 -2.86 11.10
C ASN A 155 -6.46 -2.56 12.58
N PRO A 156 -5.98 -3.50 13.41
CA PRO A 156 -5.50 -3.18 14.75
C PRO A 156 -4.00 -2.86 14.79
N VAL A 157 -3.13 -3.74 14.30
CA VAL A 157 -1.68 -3.61 14.54
C VAL A 157 -1.09 -2.42 13.81
N MET A 158 -1.40 -2.23 12.52
CA MET A 158 -0.82 -1.14 11.73
C MET A 158 -1.22 0.26 12.26
N PRO A 159 -2.49 0.58 12.57
CA PRO A 159 -2.83 1.83 13.23
C PRO A 159 -2.08 2.08 14.53
N ILE A 160 -1.91 1.06 15.37
CA ILE A 160 -1.18 1.20 16.63
C ILE A 160 0.27 1.61 16.36
N VAL A 161 0.94 0.94 15.41
CA VAL A 161 2.32 1.26 15.04
C VAL A 161 2.44 2.68 14.48
N PHE A 162 1.57 3.07 13.54
CA PHE A 162 1.58 4.42 12.97
C PHE A 162 1.24 5.49 14.01
N TRP A 163 0.31 5.19 14.93
CA TRP A 163 -0.07 6.12 16.00
C TRP A 163 1.08 6.31 17.00
N MET A 164 1.75 5.24 17.40
CA MET A 164 2.96 5.34 18.24
C MET A 164 4.05 6.15 17.55
N ALA A 165 4.28 5.95 16.24
CA ALA A 165 5.23 6.74 15.47
C ALA A 165 4.83 8.23 15.42
N ALA A 166 3.53 8.54 15.32
CA ALA A 166 3.03 9.91 15.36
C ALA A 166 3.30 10.58 16.72
N VAL A 167 3.07 9.85 17.82
CA VAL A 167 3.31 10.35 19.18
C VAL A 167 4.80 10.58 19.42
N ASP A 168 5.65 9.63 19.02
CA ASP A 168 7.11 9.73 19.14
C ASP A 168 7.67 10.91 18.31
N ALA A 169 7.06 11.18 17.16
CA ALA A 169 7.42 12.31 16.31
C ALA A 169 7.13 13.70 16.93
N GLY A 170 6.40 13.78 18.05
CA GLY A 170 6.20 14.99 18.85
C GLY A 170 4.74 15.31 19.15
N GLN A 171 4.49 16.15 20.16
CA GLN A 171 3.14 16.40 20.71
C GLN A 171 2.12 16.87 19.66
N ARG A 172 2.49 17.79 18.77
CA ARG A 172 1.59 18.29 17.72
C ARG A 172 1.34 17.24 16.65
N THR A 173 2.36 16.49 16.25
CA THR A 173 2.27 15.41 15.28
C THR A 173 1.40 14.26 15.80
N GLY A 174 1.60 13.84 17.05
CA GLY A 174 0.76 12.86 17.74
C GLY A 174 -0.68 13.34 17.92
N GLY A 175 -0.87 14.62 18.26
CA GLY A 175 -2.21 15.22 18.39
C GLY A 175 -3.01 15.16 17.08
N TRP A 176 -2.42 15.62 15.97
CA TRP A 176 -3.05 15.54 14.65
C TRP A 176 -3.25 14.09 14.17
N GLY A 177 -2.26 13.22 14.41
CA GLY A 177 -2.34 11.79 14.10
C GLY A 177 -3.50 11.09 14.82
N THR A 178 -3.71 11.40 16.11
CA THR A 178 -4.81 10.84 16.91
C THR A 178 -6.17 11.33 16.40
N ALA A 179 -6.32 12.64 16.22
CA ALA A 179 -7.59 13.25 15.83
C ALA A 179 -8.04 12.79 14.44
N LEU A 180 -7.14 12.86 13.44
CA LEU A 180 -7.45 12.42 12.09
C LEU A 180 -7.55 10.91 11.98
N GLY A 181 -6.79 10.15 12.78
CA GLY A 181 -6.91 8.70 12.88
C GLY A 181 -8.29 8.24 13.35
N GLY A 182 -8.80 8.86 14.43
CA GLY A 182 -10.15 8.59 14.93
C GLY A 182 -11.24 8.93 13.90
N LEU A 183 -11.13 10.11 13.26
CA LEU A 183 -12.04 10.51 12.18
C LEU A 183 -11.99 9.56 10.99
N ALA A 184 -10.80 9.08 10.60
CA ALA A 184 -10.66 8.12 9.51
C ALA A 184 -11.23 6.76 9.86
N HIS A 185 -11.15 6.33 11.12
CA HIS A 185 -11.80 5.09 11.52
C HIS A 185 -13.33 5.19 11.36
N VAL A 186 -13.93 6.30 11.78
CA VAL A 186 -15.37 6.54 11.65
C VAL A 186 -15.80 6.65 10.18
N VAL A 187 -15.07 7.42 9.37
CA VAL A 187 -15.46 7.68 7.97
C VAL A 187 -15.07 6.53 7.05
N MET A 188 -13.88 5.95 7.24
CA MET A 188 -13.25 5.03 6.30
C MET A 188 -13.26 3.57 6.75
N GLY A 189 -13.54 3.29 8.02
CA GLY A 189 -13.40 1.96 8.64
C GLY A 189 -11.95 1.60 9.00
N ASN A 190 -10.98 2.46 8.67
CA ASN A 190 -9.55 2.24 8.92
C ASN A 190 -8.87 3.54 9.35
N ALA A 191 -8.11 3.49 10.45
CA ALA A 191 -7.45 4.64 11.05
C ALA A 191 -6.13 5.04 10.36
N VAL A 192 -5.43 4.11 9.67
CA VAL A 192 -4.11 4.33 9.05
C VAL A 192 -4.06 5.58 8.16
N PRO A 193 -4.95 5.77 7.16
CA PRO A 193 -4.85 6.94 6.27
C PRO A 193 -5.00 8.25 7.04
N GLY A 194 -5.84 8.29 8.08
CA GLY A 194 -6.00 9.47 8.93
C GLY A 194 -4.78 9.76 9.78
N ILE A 195 -4.18 8.73 10.37
CA ILE A 195 -2.96 8.88 11.18
C ILE A 195 -1.82 9.42 10.30
N VAL A 196 -1.61 8.85 9.11
CA VAL A 196 -0.56 9.29 8.17
C VAL A 196 -0.77 10.74 7.75
N LEU A 197 -1.99 11.13 7.39
CA LEU A 197 -2.30 12.54 7.07
C LEU A 197 -2.06 13.45 8.28
N GLY A 198 -2.39 12.99 9.49
CA GLY A 198 -2.10 13.72 10.73
C GLY A 198 -0.61 13.89 11.00
N ILE A 199 0.21 12.88 10.69
CA ILE A 199 1.67 12.99 10.78
C ILE A 199 2.18 14.07 9.82
N VAL A 200 1.74 14.02 8.56
CA VAL A 200 2.17 14.97 7.53
C VAL A 200 1.74 16.40 7.88
N VAL A 201 0.50 16.60 8.33
CA VAL A 201 0.00 17.91 8.76
C VAL A 201 0.75 18.42 9.99
N GLY A 202 0.94 17.56 11.00
CA GLY A 202 1.62 17.91 12.23
C GLY A 202 3.07 18.32 11.98
N LYS A 203 3.82 17.54 11.20
CA LYS A 203 5.20 17.87 10.82
C LYS A 203 5.28 19.10 9.92
N ALA A 204 4.39 19.25 8.96
CA ALA A 204 4.37 20.46 8.13
C ALA A 204 4.09 21.73 8.95
N LEU A 205 3.31 21.64 10.02
CA LEU A 205 3.09 22.76 10.95
C LEU A 205 4.29 23.03 11.85
N ASP A 206 5.03 21.99 12.25
CA ASP A 206 6.21 22.13 13.10
C ASP A 206 7.42 22.66 12.32
N ASP A 207 7.68 22.13 11.12
CA ASP A 207 8.87 22.47 10.35
C ASP A 207 8.71 23.76 9.54
N LEU A 208 7.55 23.96 8.89
CA LEU A 208 7.30 25.12 8.03
C LEU A 208 6.56 26.24 8.76
N GLY A 209 6.01 25.98 9.94
CA GLY A 209 5.13 26.93 10.63
C GLY A 209 3.81 27.17 9.86
N ARG A 210 3.11 28.25 10.22
CA ARG A 210 1.77 28.58 9.67
C ARG A 210 1.83 29.33 8.34
N THR A 211 2.48 28.72 7.35
CA THR A 211 2.62 29.29 5.99
C THR A 211 1.35 29.11 5.17
N ARG A 212 1.33 29.72 3.97
CA ARG A 212 0.27 29.50 2.97
C ARG A 212 0.20 28.02 2.57
N VAL A 213 1.34 27.36 2.43
CA VAL A 213 1.44 25.94 2.06
C VAL A 213 0.78 25.08 3.12
N THR A 214 1.12 25.27 4.40
CA THR A 214 0.53 24.46 5.48
C THR A 214 -0.97 24.72 5.66
N ARG A 215 -1.44 25.95 5.42
CA ARG A 215 -2.90 26.25 5.41
C ARG A 215 -3.63 25.55 4.28
N VAL A 216 -3.06 25.55 3.07
CA VAL A 216 -3.64 24.83 1.93
C VAL A 216 -3.65 23.33 2.19
N LEU A 217 -2.58 22.77 2.77
CA LEU A 217 -2.51 21.36 3.14
C LEU A 217 -3.60 20.99 4.16
N VAL A 218 -3.72 21.73 5.27
CA VAL A 218 -4.76 21.50 6.28
C VAL A 218 -6.16 21.63 5.66
N GLY A 219 -6.38 22.67 4.86
CA GLY A 219 -7.65 22.89 4.17
C GLY A 219 -8.01 21.74 3.23
N ALA A 220 -7.05 21.23 2.45
CA ALA A 220 -7.23 20.10 1.57
C ALA A 220 -7.56 18.81 2.34
N VAL A 221 -6.88 18.55 3.46
CA VAL A 221 -7.16 17.39 4.32
C VAL A 221 -8.56 17.48 4.92
N VAL A 222 -8.96 18.64 5.47
CA VAL A 222 -10.31 18.82 6.02
C VAL A 222 -11.38 18.65 4.93
N ALA A 223 -11.17 19.23 3.74
CA ALA A 223 -12.09 19.06 2.61
C ALA A 223 -12.20 17.60 2.17
N LEU A 224 -11.08 16.87 2.11
CA LEU A 224 -11.05 15.44 1.79
C LEU A 224 -11.90 14.63 2.77
N PHE A 225 -11.75 14.88 4.08
CA PHE A 225 -12.53 14.21 5.11
C PHE A 225 -14.02 14.55 5.04
N ALA A 226 -14.37 15.82 4.86
CA ALA A 226 -15.76 16.26 4.76
C ALA A 226 -16.46 15.64 3.54
N VAL A 227 -15.81 15.69 2.37
CA VAL A 227 -16.35 15.08 1.15
C VAL A 227 -16.44 13.56 1.29
N SER A 228 -15.43 12.91 1.87
CA SER A 228 -15.45 11.45 2.09
C SER A 228 -16.57 11.02 3.04
N ALA A 229 -16.84 11.81 4.09
CA ALA A 229 -17.91 11.54 5.05
C ALA A 229 -19.30 11.65 4.40
N LEU A 230 -19.53 12.71 3.62
CA LEU A 230 -20.77 12.91 2.86
C LEU A 230 -20.98 11.82 1.81
N LEU A 231 -19.96 11.49 1.01
CA LEU A 231 -20.08 10.46 -0.02
C LEU A 231 -20.28 9.04 0.56
N ARG A 232 -19.96 8.82 1.84
CA ARG A 232 -20.13 7.52 2.51
C ARG A 232 -21.40 7.42 3.36
N GLY A 233 -22.24 8.46 3.41
CA GLY A 233 -23.47 8.40 4.20
C GLY A 233 -23.25 8.43 5.71
N VAL A 234 -22.06 8.86 6.16
CA VAL A 234 -21.71 8.91 7.58
C VAL A 234 -22.61 9.88 8.34
N ASP A 235 -23.00 10.97 7.69
CA ASP A 235 -23.96 11.96 8.17
C ASP A 235 -25.36 11.39 8.41
N ILE A 236 -25.88 10.58 7.49
CA ILE A 236 -27.17 9.88 7.68
C ILE A 236 -27.05 8.87 8.84
N GLN A 237 -25.98 8.07 8.87
CA GLN A 237 -25.75 7.10 9.94
C GLN A 237 -25.63 7.76 11.31
N LEU A 238 -24.96 8.91 11.41
CA LEU A 238 -24.78 9.64 12.66
C LEU A 238 -26.11 10.20 13.17
N LEU A 239 -26.95 10.76 12.27
CA LEU A 239 -28.29 11.23 12.61
C LEU A 239 -29.19 10.09 13.09
N GLN A 240 -29.15 8.94 12.41
CA GLN A 240 -29.89 7.74 12.81
C GLN A 240 -29.42 7.20 14.17
N GLN A 241 -28.10 7.15 14.42
CA GLN A 241 -27.53 6.74 15.71
C GLN A 241 -27.92 7.71 16.85
N MET A 242 -28.04 9.00 16.55
CA MET A 242 -28.53 10.01 17.47
C MET A 242 -30.06 9.99 17.64
N LYS A 243 -30.77 9.10 16.94
CA LYS A 243 -32.24 9.02 16.89
C LYS A 243 -32.91 10.34 16.49
N VAL A 244 -32.26 11.08 15.59
CA VAL A 244 -32.76 12.34 15.02
C VAL A 244 -33.29 12.07 13.61
N ASP A 245 -34.44 12.66 13.27
CA ASP A 245 -35.01 12.55 11.94
C ASP A 245 -34.08 13.11 10.88
N VAL A 246 -33.85 12.33 9.82
CA VAL A 246 -32.97 12.73 8.71
C VAL A 246 -33.68 13.80 7.87
N PRO A 247 -33.09 14.99 7.69
CA PRO A 247 -33.69 16.04 6.88
C PRO A 247 -33.98 15.58 5.44
N HIS A 248 -35.13 16.00 4.91
CA HIS A 248 -35.61 15.53 3.61
C HIS A 248 -34.75 15.99 2.42
N TRP A 249 -33.99 17.09 2.57
CA TRP A 249 -33.03 17.54 1.56
C TRP A 249 -31.78 16.64 1.52
N LEU A 250 -31.39 16.08 2.67
CA LEU A 250 -30.20 15.26 2.80
C LEU A 250 -30.47 13.86 2.23
N SER A 251 -31.61 13.26 2.58
CA SER A 251 -32.05 12.00 1.93
C SER A 251 -32.09 12.13 0.41
N ARG A 252 -32.71 13.18 -0.13
CA ARG A 252 -32.72 13.43 -1.58
C ARG A 252 -31.33 13.60 -2.20
N PHE A 253 -30.39 14.20 -1.47
CA PHE A 253 -29.00 14.31 -1.94
C PHE A 253 -28.36 12.93 -2.07
N HIS A 254 -28.47 12.08 -1.03
CA HIS A 254 -27.91 10.73 -1.06
C HIS A 254 -28.62 9.81 -2.06
N ASP A 255 -29.93 9.97 -2.23
CA ASP A 255 -30.71 9.26 -3.26
C ASP A 255 -30.22 9.64 -4.67
N ALA A 256 -29.91 10.93 -4.90
CA ALA A 256 -29.42 11.42 -6.18
C ALA A 256 -27.96 11.01 -6.47
N THR A 257 -27.11 10.91 -5.45
CA THR A 257 -25.71 10.50 -5.58
C THR A 257 -25.49 9.00 -5.46
N GLY A 258 -26.52 8.21 -5.13
CA GLY A 258 -26.41 6.78 -4.89
C GLY A 258 -25.60 6.43 -3.64
N THR A 259 -25.53 7.35 -2.66
CA THR A 259 -24.73 7.22 -1.43
C THR A 259 -25.61 6.98 -0.20
N THR A 260 -26.83 6.49 -0.41
CA THR A 260 -27.70 6.01 0.65
C THR A 260 -27.03 4.86 1.40
N PRO A 261 -26.91 4.92 2.74
CA PRO A 261 -26.46 3.78 3.52
C PRO A 261 -27.35 2.58 3.24
N THR A 262 -26.78 1.49 2.74
CA THR A 262 -27.45 0.18 2.71
C THR A 262 -27.30 -0.45 4.07
N ASP A 263 -28.41 -0.85 4.68
CA ASP A 263 -28.43 -1.62 5.94
C ASP A 263 -27.56 -2.89 5.88
#